data_AF-A0A9W6FTH7-F1
#
_entry.id   AF-A0A9W6FTH7-F1
#
_cell.length_a   1.000
_cell.length_b   1.000
_cell.length_c   1.000
_cell.angle_alpha   90.00
_cell.angle_beta   90.00
_cell.angle_gamma   90.00
#
_symmetry.space_group_name_H-M   'P 1'
#
loop_
_entity.id
_entity.type
_entity.pdbx_description
1 polymer ?
#
loop_
_entity_poly.entity_id
_entity_poly.type
_entity_poly.pdbx_seq_one_letter_code
_entity_poly.pdbx_strand_id
1 'polypeptide(L)' 'MSDVQEIRETLMDVIGEEGCGVSCTEADVFHDDEGWKMQLECFMGPWKLGKTVEEAKTTIKELGSMGFGLS' A
#
# COMPACT_ATOMS: atom_id res chain seq x y z
N MET A 1 10.94 -14.98 1.64
CA MET A 1 9.95 -13.93 1.91
C MET A 1 9.03 -13.90 0.71
N SER A 2 7.71 -13.75 0.93
CA SER A 2 6.75 -13.70 -0.18
C SER A 2 6.60 -12.27 -0.68
N ASP A 3 6.39 -12.08 -1.98
CA ASP A 3 6.21 -10.76 -2.61
C ASP A 3 5.18 -9.88 -1.87
N VAL A 4 4.06 -10.48 -1.46
CA VAL A 4 3.00 -9.83 -0.64
C VAL A 4 3.57 -9.21 0.64
N GLN A 5 4.48 -9.94 1.30
CA GLN A 5 5.06 -9.54 2.58
C GLN A 5 5.99 -8.34 2.40
N GLU A 6 6.81 -8.32 1.35
CA GLU A 6 7.68 -7.19 1.03
C GLU A 6 6.90 -5.90 0.71
N ILE A 7 5.79 -6.04 -0.02
CA ILE A 7 4.91 -4.91 -0.36
C ILE A 7 4.23 -4.39 0.91
N ARG A 8 3.73 -5.30 1.76
CA ARG A 8 3.11 -4.96 3.04
C ARG A 8 4.08 -4.29 4.01
N GLU A 9 5.32 -4.76 4.10
CA GLU A 9 6.35 -4.12 4.93
C GLU A 9 6.63 -2.69 4.44
N THR A 10 6.71 -2.47 3.14
CA THR A 10 6.88 -1.12 2.55
C THR A 10 5.68 -0.23 2.85
N LEU A 11 4.47 -0.77 2.82
CA LEU A 11 3.25 -0.03 3.17
C LEU A 11 3.24 0.37 4.65
N MET A 12 3.63 -0.53 5.54
CA MET A 12 3.71 -0.28 6.99
C MET A 12 4.80 0.73 7.34
N ASP A 13 5.93 0.71 6.64
CA ASP A 13 7.01 1.70 6.76
C ASP A 13 6.48 3.10 6.41
N VAL A 14 5.80 3.22 5.26
CA VAL A 14 5.23 4.48 4.77
C VAL A 14 4.08 5.02 5.63
N ILE A 15 3.20 4.15 6.15
CA ILE A 15 2.07 4.55 7.01
C ILE A 15 2.53 4.80 8.46
N GLY A 16 3.53 4.06 8.94
CA GLY A 16 3.99 4.08 10.31
C GLY A 16 4.89 5.26 10.67
N GLU A 17 5.53 5.91 9.68
CA GLU A 17 6.40 7.05 9.94
C GLU A 17 5.61 8.35 10.19
N GLU A 18 4.64 8.72 9.37
CA GLU A 18 3.87 9.95 9.56
C GLU A 18 2.44 9.79 8.98
N GLY A 19 1.49 9.31 9.79
CA GLY A 19 0.09 9.69 9.59
C GLY A 19 -1.09 8.92 10.21
N CYS A 20 -2.26 9.59 10.36
CA CYS A 20 -3.69 9.11 10.52
C CYS A 20 -4.09 7.70 9.97
N GLY A 21 -3.21 6.94 9.28
CA GLY A 21 -3.34 5.53 8.91
C GLY A 21 -3.18 4.58 10.06
N VAL A 22 -2.88 5.14 11.23
CA VAL A 22 -3.33 4.68 12.54
C VAL A 22 -4.79 4.17 12.53
N SER A 23 -5.66 4.69 11.66
CA SER A 23 -7.07 4.24 11.55
C SER A 23 -7.31 3.10 10.56
N CYS A 24 -6.39 2.84 9.63
CA CYS A 24 -6.51 1.75 8.67
C CYS A 24 -5.66 0.58 9.17
N THR A 25 -6.23 -0.14 10.14
CA THR A 25 -5.56 -1.25 10.83
C THR A 25 -5.35 -2.45 9.90
N GLU A 26 -6.16 -2.57 8.85
CA GLU A 26 -6.07 -3.64 7.87
C GLU A 26 -5.87 -3.09 6.45
N ALA A 27 -4.74 -3.50 5.86
CA ALA A 27 -4.40 -3.28 4.47
C ALA A 27 -4.22 -4.63 3.80
N ASP A 28 -5.10 -4.95 2.85
CA ASP A 28 -5.03 -6.18 2.07
C ASP A 28 -4.25 -5.94 0.79
N VAL A 29 -3.20 -6.72 0.58
CA VAL A 29 -2.40 -6.69 -0.65
C VAL A 29 -2.60 -8.00 -1.39
N PHE A 30 -2.99 -7.91 -2.66
CA PHE A 30 -3.23 -9.08 -3.51
C PHE A 30 -2.75 -8.83 -4.93
N HIS A 31 -2.58 -9.91 -5.68
CA HIS A 31 -2.16 -9.88 -7.08
C HIS A 31 -3.20 -10.58 -7.94
N ASP A 32 -3.69 -9.90 -8.97
CA ASP A 32 -4.59 -10.46 -9.99
C ASP A 32 -4.01 -10.31 -11.41
N ASP A 33 -4.76 -10.71 -12.43
CA ASP A 33 -4.34 -10.63 -13.84
C ASP A 33 -3.94 -9.20 -14.29
N GLU A 34 -4.43 -8.16 -13.61
CA GLU A 34 -4.07 -6.77 -13.89
C GLU A 34 -2.83 -6.26 -13.13
N GLY A 35 -2.35 -7.03 -12.15
CA GLY A 35 -1.18 -6.77 -11.33
C GLY A 35 -1.45 -6.74 -9.81
N TRP A 36 -0.52 -6.18 -9.07
CA TRP A 36 -0.62 -5.88 -7.64
C TRP A 36 -1.66 -4.80 -7.38
N LYS A 37 -2.51 -5.06 -6.39
CA LYS A 37 -3.50 -4.13 -5.86
C LYS A 37 -3.43 -4.13 -4.32
N MET A 38 -3.80 -3.00 -3.73
CA MET A 38 -4.03 -2.89 -2.29
C MET A 38 -5.43 -2.39 -2.01
N GLN A 39 -6.07 -2.92 -0.99
CA GLN A 39 -7.31 -2.42 -0.46
C GLN A 39 -7.07 -1.95 0.96
N LEU A 40 -7.39 -0.68 1.20
CA LEU A 40 -7.38 -0.08 2.53
C LEU A 40 -8.83 0.02 2.98
N GLU A 41 -9.16 -0.45 4.19
CA GLU A 41 -10.53 -0.41 4.72
C GLU A 41 -11.16 1.00 4.66
N CYS A 42 -10.34 2.04 4.79
CA CYS A 42 -10.77 3.44 4.78
C CYS A 42 -11.04 4.02 3.39
N PHE A 43 -10.73 3.29 2.31
CA PHE A 43 -10.80 3.78 0.93
C PHE A 43 -11.83 3.01 0.09
N MET A 44 -12.49 3.72 -0.83
CA MET A 44 -13.43 3.09 -1.76
C MET A 44 -12.70 2.32 -2.86
N GLY A 45 -12.38 1.07 -2.58
CA GLY A 45 -11.97 0.05 -3.56
C GLY A 45 -10.47 -0.26 -3.58
N PRO A 46 -10.07 -1.30 -4.34
CA PRO A 46 -8.67 -1.69 -4.47
C PRO A 46 -7.90 -0.76 -5.40
N TRP A 47 -6.81 -0.22 -4.89
CA TRP A 47 -5.88 0.67 -5.58
C TRP A 47 -4.83 -0.15 -6.32
N LYS A 48 -4.58 0.21 -7.57
CA LYS A 48 -3.56 -0.44 -8.38
C LYS A 48 -2.17 0.02 -7.94
N LEU A 49 -1.29 -0.94 -7.68
CA LEU A 49 0.08 -0.72 -7.25
C LEU A 49 1.10 -0.93 -8.38
N GLY A 50 0.81 -1.80 -9.34
CA GLY A 50 1.73 -2.08 -10.46
C GLY A 50 1.67 -3.53 -10.89
N LYS A 51 2.55 -3.97 -11.81
CA LYS A 51 2.62 -5.38 -12.24
C LYS A 51 3.73 -6.15 -11.52
N THR A 52 4.75 -5.43 -11.06
CA THR A 52 5.89 -5.99 -10.34
C THR A 52 5.92 -5.50 -8.89
N VAL A 53 6.70 -6.20 -8.05
CA VAL A 53 6.93 -5.80 -6.66
C VAL A 53 7.60 -4.43 -6.56
N GLU A 54 8.53 -4.11 -7.47
CA GLU A 54 9.22 -2.81 -7.49
C GLU A 54 8.29 -1.66 -7.84
N GLU A 55 7.40 -1.86 -8.84
CA GLU A 55 6.36 -0.88 -9.16
C GLU A 55 5.44 -0.66 -7.97
N ALA A 56 5.01 -1.74 -7.31
CA ALA A 56 4.14 -1.67 -6.14
C ALA A 56 4.76 -0.86 -4.99
N LYS A 57 6.03 -1.12 -4.68
CA LYS A 57 6.79 -0.36 -3.68
C LYS A 57 6.93 1.12 -4.04
N THR A 58 7.14 1.42 -5.32
CA THR A 58 7.27 2.79 -5.81
C THR A 58 5.95 3.54 -5.66
N THR A 59 4.84 2.96 -6.10
CA THR A 59 3.51 3.55 -5.97
C THR A 59 3.11 3.75 -4.51
N ILE A 60 3.40 2.80 -3.61
CA ILE A 60 3.15 2.97 -2.16
C ILE A 60 3.88 4.19 -1.60
N LYS A 61 5.16 4.38 -1.95
CA LYS A 61 5.96 5.54 -1.51
C LYS A 61 5.44 6.86 -2.07
N GLU A 62 5.01 6.86 -3.34
CA GLU A 62 4.38 8.03 -3.97
C GLU A 62 3.08 8.39 -3.26
N LEU A 63 2.23 7.40 -2.95
CA LEU A 63 0.99 7.61 -2.21
C LEU A 63 1.29 8.24 -0.85
N GLY A 64 2.19 7.66 -0.05
CA GLY A 64 2.64 8.25 1.22
C GLY A 64 3.08 9.71 1.09
N SER A 65 3.90 10.00 0.07
CA SER A 65 4.41 11.35 -0.23
C SER A 65 3.33 12.36 -0.66
N MET A 66 2.24 11.90 -1.28
CA MET A 66 1.10 12.73 -1.70
C MET A 66 0.18 13.14 -0.54
N GLY A 67 0.52 12.81 0.71
CA GLY A 67 -0.33 13.07 1.86
C GLY A 67 -1.42 12.00 2.06
N PHE A 68 -1.25 10.80 1.48
CA PHE A 68 -1.81 9.60 2.10
C PHE A 68 -1.13 9.27 3.44
N GLY A 69 -0.08 10.02 3.81
CA GLY A 69 0.10 10.52 5.17
C GLY A 69 -1.06 11.46 5.55
N LEU A 70 -2.26 10.89 5.66
CA LEU A 70 -2.97 10.85 6.93
C LEU A 70 -2.33 11.81 7.97
N SER A 71 -2.96 12.91 8.39
CA SER A 71 -2.28 13.92 9.22
C SER A 71 -1.83 13.44 10.61
#